data_AF-A0A920RYF2-F1
#
_entry.id   AF-A0A920RYF2-F1
#
_cell.length_a   1.000
_cell.length_b   1.000
_cell.length_c   1.000
_cell.angle_alpha   90.00
_cell.angle_beta   90.00
_cell.angle_gamma   90.00
#
_symmetry.space_group_name_H-M   'P 1'
#
loop_
_entity.id
_entity.type
_entity.pdbx_description
1 polymer ?
#
loop_
_entity_poly.entity_id
_entity_poly.type
_entity_poly.pdbx_seq_one_letter_code
_entity_poly.pdbx_strand_id
1 'polypeptide(L)'
;MVEYFRSSSIILRFIEYMDVGNINHWKKSETVPSQEIVELIKTKWPMQAIEPNYKGEVASRYRFKDGKGELGFISSVTKPFCGSCSRARLSSDGKLYNCFLPPQAKT
;
A
#
# COMPACT_ATOMS: atom_id res chain seq x y z
N MET A 1 -12.90 -5.54 -9.21
CA MET A 1 -11.64 -6.13 -8.69
C MET A 1 -11.87 -6.96 -7.43
N VAL A 2 -12.36 -6.38 -6.33
CA VAL A 2 -12.58 -7.11 -5.07
C VAL A 2 -13.43 -8.37 -5.25
N GLU A 3 -14.61 -8.24 -5.86
CA GLU A 3 -15.53 -9.36 -6.12
C GLU A 3 -14.88 -10.49 -6.91
N TYR A 4 -14.07 -10.14 -7.91
CA TYR A 4 -13.38 -11.09 -8.79
C TYR A 4 -12.31 -11.90 -8.03
N PHE A 5 -11.50 -11.24 -7.20
CA PHE A 5 -10.38 -11.90 -6.51
C PHE A 5 -10.76 -12.52 -5.15
N ARG A 6 -11.87 -12.10 -4.54
CA ARG A 6 -12.33 -12.56 -3.22
C ARG A 6 -12.33 -14.08 -3.07
N SER A 7 -12.87 -14.81 -4.04
CA SER A 7 -12.97 -16.28 -3.96
C SER A 7 -11.79 -17.01 -4.60
N SER A 8 -10.71 -16.29 -4.89
CA SER A 8 -9.48 -16.85 -5.46
C SER A 8 -8.40 -17.01 -4.37
N SER A 9 -7.31 -17.70 -4.71
CA SER A 9 -6.10 -17.76 -3.88
C SER A 9 -5.22 -16.49 -3.99
N ILE A 10 -5.66 -15.47 -4.74
CA ILE A 10 -4.91 -14.25 -5.00
C ILE A 10 -5.28 -13.19 -3.97
N ILE A 11 -4.29 -12.67 -3.24
CA ILE A 11 -4.46 -11.55 -2.33
C ILE A 11 -4.37 -10.24 -3.13
N LEU A 12 -5.50 -9.59 -3.34
CA LEU A 12 -5.56 -8.27 -3.96
C LEU A 12 -5.01 -7.21 -2.98
N ARG A 13 -4.11 -6.34 -3.46
CA ARG A 13 -3.56 -5.24 -2.67
C ARG A 13 -3.89 -3.88 -3.28
N PHE A 14 -4.42 -2.99 -2.46
CA PHE A 14 -4.57 -1.57 -2.79
C PHE A 14 -3.35 -0.80 -2.30
N ILE A 15 -2.83 0.09 -3.14
CA ILE A 15 -1.68 0.95 -2.82
C ILE A 15 -2.15 2.38 -2.97
N GLU A 16 -1.90 3.21 -1.96
CA GLU A 16 -2.19 4.64 -2.05
C GLU A 16 -1.38 5.28 -3.17
N TYR A 17 -2.07 6.07 -3.99
CA TYR A 17 -1.43 6.77 -5.09
C TYR A 17 -0.38 7.76 -4.55
N MET A 18 0.83 7.64 -5.06
CA MET A 18 1.91 8.61 -4.86
C MET A 18 2.36 9.06 -6.25
N ASP A 19 2.38 10.36 -6.48
CA ASP A 19 3.05 10.91 -7.65
C ASP A 19 4.55 10.92 -7.35
N VAL A 20 5.25 9.95 -7.95
CA VAL A 20 6.69 9.73 -7.81
C VAL A 20 7.42 10.24 -9.06
N GLY A 21 7.13 11.47 -9.48
CA GLY A 21 7.75 12.14 -10.62
C GLY A 21 8.77 13.24 -10.25
N ASN A 22 9.43 13.82 -11.26
CA ASN A 22 10.33 14.99 -11.11
C ASN A 22 9.60 16.31 -10.88
N ILE A 23 8.26 16.29 -10.97
CA ILE A 23 7.41 17.47 -10.85
C ILE A 23 6.66 17.28 -9.54
N ASN A 24 7.06 18.00 -8.49
CA ASN A 24 6.45 17.96 -7.15
C ASN A 24 5.03 18.58 -7.14
N HIS A 25 4.15 18.14 -8.04
CA HIS A 25 2.77 18.59 -8.14
C HIS A 25 1.78 17.65 -7.45
N TRP A 26 2.29 16.65 -6.72
CA TRP A 26 1.46 15.74 -5.95
C TRP A 26 0.52 16.50 -5.01
N LYS A 27 -0.78 16.25 -5.15
CA LYS A 27 -1.80 16.75 -4.23
C LYS A 27 -2.36 15.59 -3.43
N LYS A 28 -2.37 15.74 -2.09
CA LYS A 28 -3.04 14.80 -1.17
C LYS A 28 -4.49 14.52 -1.59
N SER A 29 -5.17 15.49 -2.19
CA SER A 29 -6.55 15.37 -2.68
C SER A 29 -6.74 14.33 -3.79
N GLU A 30 -5.67 13.91 -4.46
CA GLU A 30 -5.72 12.87 -5.51
C GLU A 30 -5.52 11.46 -4.95
N THR A 31 -5.24 11.34 -3.65
CA THR A 31 -5.07 10.06 -2.97
C THR A 31 -6.38 9.69 -2.27
N VAL A 32 -6.90 8.50 -2.55
CA VAL A 32 -7.96 7.90 -1.72
C VAL A 32 -7.29 7.14 -0.57
N PRO A 33 -7.50 7.55 0.70
CA PRO A 33 -6.96 6.85 1.86
C PRO A 33 -7.36 5.38 1.90
N SER A 34 -6.43 4.54 2.37
CA SER A 34 -6.65 3.11 2.56
C SER A 34 -7.88 2.83 3.44
N GLN A 35 -8.08 3.64 4.49
CA GLN A 35 -9.20 3.50 5.40
C GLN A 35 -10.55 3.76 4.72
N GLU A 36 -10.61 4.71 3.78
CA GLU A 36 -11.85 4.98 3.02
C GLU A 36 -12.20 3.79 2.12
N ILE A 37 -11.20 3.19 1.46
CA ILE A 37 -11.40 1.97 0.66
C ILE A 37 -11.86 0.81 1.56
N VAL A 38 -11.27 0.67 2.76
CA VAL A 38 -11.67 -0.35 3.75
C VAL A 38 -13.14 -0.17 4.14
N GLU A 39 -13.57 1.04 4.50
CA GLU A 39 -14.96 1.28 4.88
C GLU A 39 -15.92 1.10 3.70
N LEU A 40 -15.55 1.54 2.50
CA LEU A 40 -16.34 1.32 1.29
C LEU A 40 -16.56 -0.18 1.02
N ILE A 41 -15.51 -1.00 1.11
CA ILE A 41 -15.62 -2.44 0.89
C ILE A 41 -16.47 -3.11 1.97
N LYS A 42 -16.36 -2.68 3.23
CA LYS A 42 -17.16 -3.20 4.34
C LYS A 42 -18.67 -3.01 4.15
N THR A 43 -19.11 -2.01 3.39
CA THR A 43 -20.54 -1.81 3.07
C THR A 43 -21.16 -2.99 2.33
N LYS A 44 -20.37 -3.69 1.49
CA LYS A 44 -20.82 -4.87 0.72
C LYS A 44 -20.34 -6.19 1.32
N TRP A 45 -19.15 -6.21 1.91
CA TRP A 45 -18.54 -7.43 2.45
C TRP A 45 -17.88 -7.19 3.80
N PRO A 46 -18.46 -7.70 4.91
CA PRO A 46 -17.85 -7.59 6.22
C PRO A 46 -16.44 -8.21 6.25
N MET A 47 -15.50 -7.46 6.80
CA MET A 47 -14.11 -7.88 6.98
C MET A 47 -13.54 -7.37 8.29
N GLN A 48 -12.49 -8.03 8.75
CA GLN A 48 -11.78 -7.70 9.98
C GLN A 48 -10.28 -7.61 9.70
N ALA A 49 -9.61 -6.67 10.39
CA ALA A 49 -8.16 -6.62 10.39
C ALA A 49 -7.60 -7.93 10.98
N ILE A 50 -6.46 -8.37 10.47
CA ILE A 50 -5.73 -9.52 11.00
C ILE A 50 -4.28 -9.12 11.25
N GLU A 51 -3.62 -9.88 12.13
CA GLU A 51 -2.24 -9.61 12.51
C GLU A 51 -1.27 -9.70 11.31
N PRO A 52 -0.20 -8.90 11.34
CA PRO A 52 0.90 -9.06 10.40
C PRO A 52 1.46 -10.48 10.41
N ASN A 53 1.89 -10.97 9.24
CA ASN A 53 2.63 -12.23 9.12
C ASN A 53 4.02 -12.14 9.75
N TYR A 54 4.61 -10.95 9.77
CA TYR A 54 5.96 -10.71 10.28
C TYR A 54 6.14 -9.26 10.73
N LYS A 55 7.17 -9.03 11.55
CA LYS A 55 7.52 -7.67 12.02
C LYS A 55 7.91 -6.78 10.84
N GLY A 56 7.25 -5.63 10.73
CA GLY A 56 7.50 -4.67 9.66
C GLY A 56 6.81 -4.99 8.33
N GLU A 57 5.82 -5.89 8.32
CA GLU A 57 4.94 -6.06 7.15
C GLU A 57 4.26 -4.72 6.81
N VAL A 58 4.43 -4.28 5.57
CA VAL A 58 3.97 -2.97 5.09
C VAL A 58 2.46 -2.95 4.83
N ALA A 59 1.91 -4.05 4.34
CA ALA A 59 0.49 -4.14 4.04
C ALA A 59 -0.30 -4.39 5.33
N SER A 60 -1.27 -3.53 5.61
CA SER A 60 -2.32 -3.84 6.59
C SER A 60 -3.25 -4.89 5.99
N ARG A 61 -3.55 -5.93 6.76
CA ARG A 61 -4.24 -7.12 6.25
C ARG A 61 -5.67 -7.19 6.77
N TYR A 62 -6.60 -7.56 5.89
CA TYR A 62 -8.00 -7.75 6.22
C TYR A 62 -8.51 -9.07 5.65
N ARG A 63 -9.16 -9.88 6.49
CA ARG A 63 -9.85 -11.10 6.06
C ARG A 63 -11.35 -10.87 6.05
N PHE A 64 -12.01 -11.41 5.03
CA PHE A 64 -13.47 -11.39 4.98
C PHE A 64 -14.08 -12.36 6.00
N LYS A 65 -15.16 -11.94 6.67
CA LYS A 65 -15.76 -12.71 7.77
C LYS A 65 -16.40 -14.03 7.33
N ASP A 66 -16.76 -14.16 6.06
CA ASP A 66 -17.26 -15.41 5.47
C ASP A 66 -16.15 -16.35 5.01
N GLY A 67 -14.88 -16.05 5.33
CA GLY A 67 -13.72 -16.87 5.01
C GLY A 67 -13.24 -16.78 3.56
N LYS A 68 -13.86 -15.95 2.71
CA LYS A 68 -13.52 -15.86 1.28
C LYS A 68 -12.35 -14.92 1.01
N GLY A 69 -11.14 -15.35 1.38
CA GLY A 69 -9.90 -14.68 1.01
C GLY A 69 -9.53 -13.46 1.86
N GLU A 70 -8.53 -12.72 1.39
CA GLU A 70 -7.88 -11.62 2.11
C GLU A 70 -7.61 -10.44 1.17
N LEU A 71 -7.64 -9.22 1.72
CA LEU A 71 -7.18 -8.00 1.07
C LEU A 71 -6.01 -7.39 1.84
N GLY A 72 -5.08 -6.79 1.11
CA GLY A 72 -4.00 -5.97 1.68
C GLY A 72 -4.14 -4.49 1.31
N PHE A 73 -3.72 -3.62 2.21
CA PHE A 73 -3.72 -2.17 2.01
C PHE A 73 -2.35 -1.60 2.34
N ILE A 74 -1.72 -0.93 1.37
CA ILE A 74 -0.41 -0.28 1.52
C ILE A 74 -0.64 1.23 1.59
N SER A 75 -0.62 1.74 2.81
CA SER A 75 -0.92 3.14 3.15
C SER A 75 0.30 4.05 3.00
N SER A 76 0.85 4.12 1.80
CA SER A 76 2.13 4.80 1.53
C SER A 76 2.11 6.31 1.78
N VAL A 77 0.93 6.95 1.81
CA VAL A 77 0.75 8.38 2.08
C VAL A 77 0.26 8.59 3.52
N THR A 78 -0.82 7.91 3.91
CA THR A 78 -1.52 8.18 5.16
C THR A 78 -0.83 7.55 6.37
N LYS A 79 -0.03 6.48 6.16
CA LYS A 79 0.76 5.82 7.20
C LYS A 79 2.13 5.38 6.66
N PRO A 80 3.09 6.32 6.46
CA PRO A 80 4.41 6.01 5.91
C PRO A 80 5.20 5.00 6.75
N PHE A 81 6.00 4.18 6.09
CA PHE A 81 6.71 3.03 6.70
C PHE A 81 8.24 3.09 6.51
N CYS A 82 8.80 4.29 6.32
CA CYS A 82 10.25 4.49 6.13
C CYS A 82 11.08 4.03 7.34
N GLY A 83 10.55 4.13 8.57
CA GLY A 83 11.27 3.78 9.80
C GLY A 83 11.64 2.30 9.93
N SER A 84 10.95 1.41 9.20
CA SER A 84 11.27 -0.02 9.12
C SER A 84 11.75 -0.45 7.72
N CYS A 85 12.07 0.50 6.84
CA CYS A 85 12.48 0.19 5.48
C CYS A 85 13.94 -0.28 5.44
N SER A 86 14.17 -1.49 4.94
CA SER A 86 15.50 -2.09 4.78
C SER A 86 15.91 -2.27 3.31
N ARG A 87 15.27 -1.55 2.38
CA ARG A 87 15.49 -1.71 0.94
C ARG A 87 16.64 -0.84 0.43
N ALA A 88 17.51 -1.43 -0.39
CA ALA A 88 18.41 -0.74 -1.30
C ALA A 88 17.99 -1.01 -2.75
N ARG A 89 18.33 -0.11 -3.68
CA ARG A 89 18.02 -0.20 -5.10
C ARG A 89 19.29 0.02 -5.93
N LEU A 90 19.54 -0.87 -6.88
CA LEU A 90 20.50 -0.64 -7.96
C LEU A 90 19.72 -0.20 -9.22
N SER A 91 20.03 0.95 -9.78
CA SER A 91 19.43 1.40 -11.05
C SER A 91 19.97 0.63 -12.25
N SER A 92 19.31 0.78 -13.39
CA SER A 92 19.76 0.17 -14.66
C SER A 92 21.12 0.68 -15.16
N ASP A 93 21.54 1.88 -14.75
CA ASP A 93 22.89 2.43 -15.01
C ASP A 93 23.91 2.11 -13.90
N GLY A 94 23.59 1.19 -12.98
CA GLY A 94 24.54 0.67 -12.00
C GLY A 94 24.77 1.56 -10.77
N LYS A 95 23.87 2.50 -10.47
CA LYS A 95 23.98 3.37 -9.29
C LYS A 95 23.17 2.83 -8.11
N LEU A 96 23.80 2.84 -6.92
CA LEU A 96 23.17 2.43 -5.68
C LEU A 96 22.36 3.59 -5.07
N TYR A 97 21.12 3.31 -4.70
CA TYR A 97 20.21 4.19 -3.99
C TYR A 97 19.69 3.49 -2.73
N ASN A 98 19.54 4.24 -1.64
CA ASN A 98 18.96 3.76 -0.39
C ASN A 98 17.45 4.06 -0.27
N CYS A 99 16.86 4.70 -1.28
CA CYS A 99 15.46 5.02 -1.33
C CYS A 99 14.93 4.82 -2.75
N PHE A 100 13.63 4.52 -2.87
CA PHE A 100 12.96 4.47 -4.16
C PHE A 100 12.82 5.87 -4.77
N LEU A 101 12.59 6.87 -3.93
CA LEU A 101 12.56 8.28 -4.31
C LEU A 101 13.99 8.82 -4.40
N PRO A 102 14.31 9.63 -5.43
CA PRO A 102 15.56 10.36 -5.45
C PRO A 102 15.61 11.33 -4.24
N PRO A 103 16.80 11.71 -3.77
CA PRO A 103 16.92 12.80 -2.80
C PRO A 103 16.24 14.04 -3.40
N GLN A 104 15.28 14.63 -2.69
CA GLN A 104 14.74 15.93 -3.07
C GLN A 104 15.91 16.91 -3.15
N ALA A 105 16.06 17.59 -4.29
CA ALA A 105 16.73 18.87 -4.28
C ALA A 105 15.91 19.76 -3.35
N LYS A 106 16.43 20.01 -2.14
CA LYS A 106 15.92 21.07 -1.28
C LYS A 106 16.01 22.37 -2.09
N THR A 107 14.88 22.91 -2.50
CA THR A 107 14.71 24.33 -2.81
C THR A 107 13.68 24.88 -1.86
#